data_AF-A0A3D1XU02-F1
#
_entry.id   AF-A0A3D1XU02-F1
#
_cell.length_a   1.000
_cell.length_b   1.000
_cell.length_c   1.000
_cell.angle_alpha   90.00
_cell.angle_beta   90.00
_cell.angle_gamma   90.00
#
_symmetry.space_group_name_H-M   'P 1'
#
loop_
_entity.id
_entity.type
_entity.pdbx_description
1 polymer ?
#
loop_
_entity_poly.entity_id
_entity_poly.type
_entity_poly.pdbx_seq_one_letter_code
_entity_poly.pdbx_strand_id
1 'polypeptide(L)'
;DFTKALKARNITLEDIKKSMQIDINARQLLNAQIKGKINISDEEVRKYYDNNKPKFVRPEAYHTRHILAAFFPPEALRSQTIQELQKNKEYFARIAEEKIDKVIAELKKGTDFEEVAKNQSDDESSRENGGDLDFIYKGVFDSSFDEAAGKLKPGEISGKVKTRFGFHVLQLVKTKPSETAPFDEMKPGIQKHLFLEEAKKQVSSYVEELKKEAKIETFF
;
A
#
# COMPACT_ATOMS: atom_id res chain seq x y z
N ASP A 1 -15.06 -18.84 15.97
CA ASP A 1 -16.38 -19.48 15.86
C ASP A 1 -17.47 -18.43 16.11
N PHE A 2 -18.39 -18.27 15.16
CA PHE A 2 -19.36 -17.16 15.11
C PHE A 2 -20.30 -17.17 16.33
N THR A 3 -20.85 -18.33 16.69
CA THR A 3 -21.74 -18.51 17.84
C THR A 3 -21.04 -18.18 19.17
N LYS A 4 -19.74 -18.48 19.29
CA LYS A 4 -18.94 -18.16 20.47
C LYS A 4 -18.74 -16.64 20.62
N ALA A 5 -18.56 -15.92 19.50
CA ALA A 5 -18.43 -14.46 19.50
C ALA A 5 -19.75 -13.76 19.87
N LEU A 6 -20.89 -14.29 19.42
CA LEU A 6 -22.22 -13.80 19.81
C LEU A 6 -22.46 -13.96 21.31
N LYS A 7 -22.18 -15.14 21.87
CA LYS A 7 -22.28 -15.40 23.31
C LYS A 7 -21.36 -14.48 24.14
N ALA A 8 -20.12 -14.27 23.70
CA ALA A 8 -19.17 -13.40 24.38
C ALA A 8 -19.61 -11.92 24.43
N ARG A 9 -20.45 -11.48 23.48
CA ARG A 9 -21.00 -10.12 23.42
C ARG A 9 -22.42 -10.01 23.99
N ASN A 10 -22.99 -11.11 24.46
CA ASN A 10 -24.38 -11.21 24.91
C ASN A 10 -25.40 -10.75 23.83
N ILE A 11 -25.14 -11.11 22.56
CA ILE A 11 -26.00 -10.79 21.41
C ILE A 11 -26.57 -12.09 20.84
N THR A 12 -27.85 -12.12 20.47
CA THR A 12 -28.46 -13.29 19.81
C THR A 12 -28.39 -13.20 18.29
N LEU A 13 -28.59 -14.33 17.59
CA LEU A 13 -28.70 -14.33 16.14
C LEU A 13 -29.88 -13.46 15.65
N GLU A 14 -30.98 -13.42 16.41
CA GLU A 14 -32.13 -12.59 16.09
C GLU A 14 -31.83 -11.10 16.22
N ASP A 15 -30.99 -10.69 17.19
CA ASP A 15 -30.55 -9.29 17.30
C ASP A 15 -29.70 -8.88 16.09
N ILE A 16 -28.83 -9.78 15.61
CA ILE A 16 -28.06 -9.56 14.39
C ILE A 16 -28.99 -9.45 13.18
N LYS A 17 -29.97 -10.35 13.02
CA LYS A 17 -30.95 -10.28 11.93
C LYS A 17 -31.76 -8.99 11.97
N LYS A 18 -32.22 -8.56 13.14
CA LYS A 18 -32.94 -7.29 13.32
C LYS A 18 -32.07 -6.09 12.95
N SER A 19 -30.83 -6.06 13.44
CA SER A 19 -29.86 -5.02 13.09
C SER A 19 -29.61 -4.97 11.58
N MET A 20 -29.37 -6.12 10.95
CA MET A 20 -29.20 -6.23 9.50
C MET A 20 -30.45 -5.76 8.74
N GLN A 21 -31.66 -6.10 9.22
CA GLN A 21 -32.91 -5.65 8.62
C GLN A 21 -33.04 -4.12 8.69
N ILE A 22 -32.74 -3.51 9.83
CA ILE A 22 -32.72 -2.05 10.03
C ILE A 22 -31.70 -1.41 9.06
N ASP A 23 -30.50 -1.95 9.00
CA ASP A 23 -29.43 -1.46 8.12
C ASP A 23 -29.81 -1.55 6.63
N ILE A 24 -30.39 -2.67 6.20
CA ILE A 24 -30.84 -2.86 4.82
C ILE A 24 -31.96 -1.88 4.47
N ASN A 25 -32.96 -1.75 5.34
CA ASN A 25 -34.08 -0.83 5.14
C ASN A 25 -33.59 0.63 5.09
N ALA A 26 -32.71 1.03 6.02
CA ALA A 26 -32.10 2.34 6.03
C ALA A 26 -31.32 2.61 4.73
N ARG A 27 -30.49 1.66 4.28
CA ARG A 27 -29.76 1.78 3.00
C ARG A 27 -30.71 1.89 1.81
N GLN A 28 -31.78 1.10 1.77
CA GLN A 28 -32.76 1.16 0.68
C GLN A 28 -33.47 2.51 0.62
N LEU A 29 -33.91 3.04 1.78
CA LEU A 29 -34.54 4.35 1.87
C LEU A 29 -33.57 5.47 1.45
N LEU A 30 -32.34 5.45 1.95
CA LEU A 30 -31.32 6.44 1.58
C LEU A 30 -31.00 6.37 0.09
N ASN A 31 -30.84 5.16 -0.45
CA ASN A 31 -30.64 4.98 -1.89
C ASN A 31 -31.82 5.52 -2.70
N ALA A 32 -33.06 5.28 -2.27
CA ALA A 32 -34.24 5.81 -2.93
C ALA A 32 -34.30 7.35 -2.88
N GLN A 33 -33.84 7.96 -1.78
CA GLN A 33 -33.79 9.41 -1.65
C GLN A 33 -32.65 10.07 -2.45
N ILE A 34 -31.54 9.37 -2.67
CA ILE A 34 -30.37 9.91 -3.37
C ILE A 34 -30.41 9.61 -4.88
N LYS A 35 -30.94 8.45 -5.27
CA LYS A 35 -30.91 7.96 -6.65
C LYS A 35 -31.58 8.97 -7.59
N GLY A 36 -30.82 9.45 -8.57
CA GLY A 36 -31.29 10.43 -9.56
C GLY A 36 -31.29 11.89 -9.09
N LYS A 37 -31.02 12.18 -7.81
CA LYS A 37 -30.89 13.56 -7.30
C LYS A 37 -29.45 14.10 -7.37
N ILE A 38 -28.46 13.21 -7.43
CA ILE A 38 -27.06 13.59 -7.53
C ILE A 38 -26.57 13.29 -8.93
N ASN A 39 -26.20 14.34 -9.65
CA ASN A 39 -25.50 14.25 -10.92
C ASN A 39 -24.20 15.03 -10.79
N ILE A 40 -23.07 14.34 -10.93
CA ILE A 40 -21.76 14.98 -10.91
C ILE A 40 -21.35 15.25 -12.36
N SER A 41 -21.29 16.52 -12.73
CA SER A 41 -20.96 16.96 -14.09
C SER A 41 -19.46 16.85 -14.37
N ASP A 42 -19.11 16.67 -15.65
CA ASP A 42 -17.71 16.68 -16.11
C ASP A 42 -16.99 17.99 -15.76
N GLU A 43 -17.72 19.11 -15.71
CA GLU A 43 -17.20 20.42 -15.32
C GLU A 43 -16.78 20.45 -13.85
N GLU A 44 -17.61 19.91 -12.95
CA GLU A 44 -17.27 19.79 -11.52
C GLU A 44 -16.08 18.86 -11.30
N VAL A 45 -16.01 17.74 -12.03
CA VAL A 45 -14.89 16.81 -11.97
C VAL A 45 -13.60 17.48 -12.46
N ARG A 46 -13.67 18.26 -13.54
CA ARG A 46 -12.52 19.01 -14.08
C ARG A 46 -12.06 20.10 -13.11
N LYS A 47 -12.99 20.88 -12.55
CA LYS A 47 -12.68 21.89 -11.54
C LYS A 47 -12.03 21.28 -10.30
N TYR A 48 -12.52 20.14 -9.83
CA TYR A 48 -11.88 19.42 -8.73
C TYR A 48 -10.46 18.97 -9.11
N TYR A 49 -10.29 18.37 -10.29
CA TYR A 49 -8.97 17.95 -10.76
C TYR A 49 -7.99 19.11 -10.79
N ASP A 50 -8.38 20.24 -11.40
CA ASP A 50 -7.52 21.41 -11.56
C ASP A 50 -7.15 22.06 -10.22
N ASN A 51 -8.11 22.16 -9.29
CA ASN A 51 -7.87 22.70 -7.96
C ASN A 51 -7.09 21.76 -7.03
N ASN A 52 -6.96 20.48 -7.40
CA ASN A 52 -6.30 19.46 -6.59
C ASN A 52 -5.13 18.78 -7.33
N LYS A 53 -4.59 19.39 -8.39
CA LYS A 53 -3.44 18.83 -9.16
C LYS A 53 -2.30 18.28 -8.31
N PRO A 54 -1.87 18.92 -7.20
CA PRO A 54 -0.82 18.37 -6.35
C PRO A 54 -1.13 16.97 -5.77
N LYS A 55 -2.41 16.61 -5.60
CA LYS A 55 -2.83 15.27 -5.13
C LYS A 55 -2.72 14.19 -6.20
N PHE A 56 -2.55 14.58 -7.46
CA PHE A 56 -2.46 13.67 -8.61
C PHE A 56 -1.04 13.60 -9.17
N VAL A 57 -0.06 14.19 -8.48
CA VAL A 57 1.35 14.02 -8.84
C VAL A 57 1.80 12.63 -8.42
N ARG A 58 2.23 11.85 -9.42
CA ARG A 58 2.97 10.62 -9.23
C ARG A 58 4.45 10.99 -9.14
N PRO A 59 5.15 10.61 -8.07
CA PRO A 59 6.57 10.85 -7.99
C PRO A 59 7.30 10.04 -9.06
N GLU A 60 8.59 10.30 -9.23
CA GLU A 60 9.44 9.45 -10.05
C GLU A 60 9.38 7.99 -9.59
N ALA A 61 9.47 7.08 -10.55
CA ALA A 61 9.47 5.64 -10.28
C ALA A 61 10.70 4.99 -10.89
N TYR A 62 11.20 3.97 -10.20
CA TYR A 62 12.37 3.21 -10.59
C TYR A 62 11.96 1.77 -10.85
N HIS A 63 12.25 1.26 -12.05
CA HIS A 63 12.25 -0.16 -12.31
C HIS A 63 13.61 -0.70 -11.90
N THR A 64 13.63 -1.45 -10.79
CA THR A 64 14.86 -1.95 -10.19
C THR A 64 14.85 -3.45 -10.03
N ARG A 65 16.02 -4.05 -10.17
CA ARG A 65 16.30 -5.37 -9.59
C ARG A 65 17.07 -5.18 -8.29
N HIS A 66 16.90 -6.08 -7.34
CA HIS A 66 17.67 -6.06 -6.10
C HIS A 66 18.06 -7.45 -5.61
N ILE A 67 19.13 -7.48 -4.83
CA ILE A 67 19.54 -8.68 -4.07
C ILE A 67 19.63 -8.27 -2.62
N LEU A 68 18.89 -8.98 -1.77
CA LEU A 68 18.85 -8.74 -0.33
C LEU A 68 19.76 -9.74 0.39
N ALA A 69 20.59 -9.26 1.30
CA ALA A 69 21.17 -10.03 2.40
C ALA A 69 20.50 -9.57 3.71
N ALA A 70 19.61 -10.40 4.25
CA ALA A 70 18.71 -10.00 5.32
C ALA A 70 19.36 -10.04 6.71
N PHE A 71 19.03 -9.07 7.59
CA PHE A 71 19.44 -9.13 9.01
C PHE A 71 18.78 -10.26 9.78
N PHE A 72 17.68 -10.80 9.25
CA PHE A 72 17.04 -12.00 9.75
C PHE A 72 16.71 -12.87 8.54
N PRO A 73 17.60 -13.80 8.14
CA PRO A 73 17.40 -14.58 6.92
C PRO A 73 16.16 -15.48 7.05
N PRO A 74 15.46 -15.80 5.95
CA PRO A 74 14.21 -16.57 5.97
C PRO A 74 14.28 -17.88 6.74
N GLU A 75 15.40 -18.61 6.64
CA GLU A 75 15.62 -19.85 7.39
C GLU A 75 15.66 -19.61 8.91
N ALA A 76 16.31 -18.55 9.38
CA ALA A 76 16.35 -18.19 10.80
C ALA A 76 14.96 -17.77 11.30
N LEU A 77 14.22 -16.99 10.50
CA LEU A 77 12.83 -16.60 10.82
C LEU A 77 11.90 -17.81 10.98
N ARG A 78 12.15 -18.91 10.27
CA ARG A 78 11.38 -20.16 10.36
C ARG A 78 11.79 -21.07 11.50
N SER A 79 13.04 -20.99 11.95
CA SER A 79 13.64 -21.96 12.88
C SER A 79 13.89 -21.43 14.29
N GLN A 80 13.85 -20.12 14.51
CA GLN A 80 14.21 -19.48 15.79
C GLN A 80 13.08 -18.62 16.35
N THR A 81 13.07 -18.48 17.67
CA THR A 81 12.18 -17.55 18.39
C THR A 81 12.61 -16.10 18.22
N ILE A 82 11.70 -15.15 18.48
CA ILE A 82 12.00 -13.72 18.45
C ILE A 82 13.15 -13.37 19.42
N GLN A 83 13.16 -13.98 20.60
CA GLN A 83 14.19 -13.75 21.61
C GLN A 83 15.57 -14.22 21.15
N GLU A 84 15.65 -15.38 20.48
CA GLU A 84 16.90 -15.89 19.91
C GLU A 84 17.40 -15.02 18.75
N LEU A 85 16.50 -14.62 17.85
CA LEU A 85 16.83 -13.70 16.75
C LEU A 85 17.38 -12.37 17.29
N GLN A 86 16.75 -11.81 18.32
CA GLN A 86 17.19 -10.56 18.95
C GLN A 86 18.55 -10.72 19.63
N LYS A 87 18.78 -11.83 20.34
CA LYS A 87 20.06 -12.11 21.03
C LYS A 87 21.22 -12.25 20.03
N ASN A 88 20.95 -12.73 18.82
CA ASN A 88 21.95 -12.99 17.79
C ASN A 88 21.97 -11.93 16.68
N LYS A 89 21.37 -10.76 16.91
CA LYS A 89 21.20 -9.73 15.88
C LYS A 89 22.54 -9.29 15.26
N GLU A 90 23.57 -9.05 16.07
CA GLU A 90 24.89 -8.63 15.59
C GLU A 90 25.56 -9.72 14.75
N TYR A 91 25.36 -10.99 15.11
CA TYR A 91 25.85 -12.12 14.34
C TYR A 91 25.21 -12.14 12.94
N PHE A 92 23.88 -12.05 12.85
CA PHE A 92 23.21 -12.03 11.56
C PHE A 92 23.56 -10.79 10.73
N ALA A 93 23.72 -9.63 11.36
CA ALA A 93 24.14 -8.42 10.66
C ALA A 93 25.52 -8.57 10.00
N ARG A 94 26.48 -9.19 10.69
CA ARG A 94 27.80 -9.49 10.11
C ARG A 94 27.72 -10.48 8.95
N ILE A 95 26.94 -11.56 9.09
CA ILE A 95 26.76 -12.55 8.02
C ILE A 95 26.10 -11.92 6.78
N ALA A 96 25.09 -11.07 6.99
CA ALA A 96 24.45 -10.33 5.91
C ALA A 96 25.42 -9.38 5.19
N GLU A 97 26.30 -8.70 5.94
CA GLU A 97 27.32 -7.83 5.38
C GLU A 97 28.35 -8.60 4.54
N GLU A 98 28.88 -9.70 5.07
CA GLU A 98 29.83 -10.56 4.34
C GLU A 98 29.19 -11.14 3.07
N LYS A 99 27.90 -11.51 3.14
CA LYS A 99 27.14 -12.03 2.01
C LYS A 99 26.97 -10.97 0.92
N ILE A 100 26.52 -9.77 1.26
CA ILE A 100 26.31 -8.74 0.24
C ILE A 100 27.63 -8.26 -0.37
N ASP A 101 28.71 -8.21 0.40
CA ASP A 101 30.02 -7.82 -0.10
C ASP A 101 30.54 -8.85 -1.12
N LYS A 102 30.27 -10.15 -0.91
CA LYS A 102 30.55 -11.21 -1.90
C LYS A 102 29.70 -11.07 -3.16
N VAL A 103 28.38 -10.86 -3.01
CA VAL A 103 27.45 -10.61 -4.13
C VAL A 103 27.96 -9.45 -4.99
N ILE A 104 28.31 -8.32 -4.38
CA ILE A 104 28.82 -7.14 -5.10
C ILE A 104 30.13 -7.47 -5.83
N ALA A 105 31.03 -8.24 -5.21
CA ALA A 105 32.27 -8.66 -5.85
C ALA A 105 32.05 -9.58 -7.06
N GLU A 106 31.05 -10.46 -7.03
CA GLU A 106 30.67 -11.31 -8.15
C GLU A 106 30.04 -10.52 -9.30
N LEU A 107 29.09 -9.63 -8.99
CA LEU A 107 28.48 -8.74 -9.98
C LEU A 107 29.54 -7.86 -10.69
N LYS A 108 30.54 -7.36 -9.96
CA LYS A 108 31.65 -6.59 -10.53
C LYS A 108 32.57 -7.41 -11.45
N LYS A 109 32.58 -8.74 -11.34
CA LYS A 109 33.28 -9.63 -12.27
C LYS A 109 32.48 -9.90 -13.54
N GLY A 110 31.24 -9.41 -13.63
CA GLY A 110 30.36 -9.56 -14.79
C GLY A 110 29.43 -10.77 -14.73
N THR A 111 29.28 -11.42 -13.58
CA THR A 111 28.23 -12.44 -13.39
C THR A 111 26.85 -11.81 -13.58
N ASP A 112 25.94 -12.54 -14.22
CA ASP A 112 24.58 -12.05 -14.49
C ASP A 112 23.80 -11.76 -13.19
N PHE A 113 23.11 -10.61 -13.15
CA PHE A 113 22.43 -10.16 -11.94
C PHE A 113 21.27 -11.08 -11.57
N GLU A 114 20.51 -11.58 -12.56
CA GLU A 114 19.37 -12.45 -12.32
C GLU A 114 19.81 -13.81 -11.77
N GLU A 115 20.92 -14.37 -12.29
CA GLU A 115 21.51 -15.59 -11.75
C GLU A 115 21.96 -15.41 -10.29
N VAL A 116 22.69 -14.35 -9.99
CA VAL A 116 23.15 -14.08 -8.61
C VAL A 116 21.95 -13.85 -7.69
N ALA A 117 20.93 -13.13 -8.15
CA ALA A 117 19.72 -12.90 -7.38
C ALA A 117 19.00 -14.21 -7.04
N LYS A 118 18.74 -15.06 -8.04
CA LYS A 118 18.10 -16.39 -7.84
C LYS A 118 18.85 -17.25 -6.83
N ASN A 119 20.18 -17.23 -6.90
CA ASN A 119 21.03 -18.08 -6.07
C ASN A 119 21.26 -17.53 -4.65
N GLN A 120 21.27 -16.20 -4.47
CA GLN A 120 21.79 -15.60 -3.25
C GLN A 120 20.85 -14.61 -2.56
N SER A 121 19.77 -14.13 -3.19
CA SER A 121 18.87 -13.18 -2.54
C SER A 121 18.09 -13.84 -1.40
N ASP A 122 18.02 -13.17 -0.25
CA ASP A 122 17.14 -13.53 0.87
C ASP A 122 15.71 -13.00 0.69
N ASP A 123 15.45 -12.19 -0.34
CA ASP A 123 14.09 -11.77 -0.70
C ASP A 123 13.40 -12.84 -1.56
N GLU A 124 12.77 -13.81 -0.91
CA GLU A 124 12.05 -14.90 -1.56
C GLU A 124 10.92 -14.43 -2.50
N SER A 125 10.41 -13.21 -2.35
CA SER A 125 9.32 -12.70 -3.18
C SER A 125 9.76 -12.33 -4.59
N SER A 126 10.99 -11.83 -4.75
CA SER A 126 11.55 -11.41 -6.04
C SER A 126 12.68 -12.33 -6.53
N ARG A 127 13.27 -13.14 -5.63
CA ARG A 127 14.41 -14.04 -5.91
C ARG A 127 14.23 -14.85 -7.18
N GLU A 128 13.11 -15.57 -7.30
CA GLU A 128 12.83 -16.46 -8.44
C GLU A 128 12.68 -15.70 -9.77
N ASN A 129 12.38 -14.40 -9.71
CA ASN A 129 12.30 -13.51 -10.86
C ASN A 129 13.54 -12.62 -11.01
N GLY A 130 14.71 -13.09 -10.54
CA GLY A 130 15.97 -12.37 -10.70
C GLY A 130 16.08 -11.09 -9.87
N GLY A 131 15.28 -10.98 -8.81
CA GLY A 131 15.23 -9.79 -7.96
C GLY A 131 14.44 -8.64 -8.54
N ASP A 132 13.69 -8.83 -9.63
CA ASP A 132 12.93 -7.77 -10.30
C ASP A 132 11.73 -7.31 -9.45
N LEU A 133 11.65 -5.99 -9.21
CA LEU A 133 10.60 -5.34 -8.43
C LEU A 133 9.59 -4.56 -9.29
N ASP A 134 9.71 -4.57 -10.62
CA ASP A 134 8.98 -3.69 -11.54
C ASP A 134 9.14 -2.20 -11.14
N PHE A 135 8.29 -1.31 -11.66
CA PHE A 135 8.28 0.11 -11.30
C PHE A 135 7.75 0.33 -9.89
N ILE A 136 8.63 0.84 -9.03
CA ILE A 136 8.29 1.28 -7.68
C ILE A 136 8.42 2.80 -7.61
N TYR A 137 7.35 3.45 -7.15
CA TYR A 137 7.34 4.89 -6.90
C TYR A 137 8.25 5.23 -5.72
N LYS A 138 8.98 6.34 -5.84
CA LYS A 138 9.75 6.92 -4.73
C LYS A 138 8.86 7.13 -3.50
N GLY A 139 9.39 6.77 -2.33
CA GLY A 139 8.70 6.85 -1.05
C GLY A 139 7.95 5.57 -0.66
N VAL A 140 7.89 4.55 -1.52
CA VAL A 140 7.34 3.22 -1.17
C VAL A 140 8.34 2.42 -0.33
N PHE A 141 9.63 2.53 -0.63
CA PHE A 141 10.71 1.87 0.12
C PHE A 141 11.41 2.80 1.11
N ASP A 142 12.44 2.26 1.78
CA ASP A 142 13.32 3.02 2.66
C ASP A 142 14.02 4.15 1.89
N SER A 143 14.21 5.31 2.50
CA SER A 143 14.84 6.46 1.83
C SER A 143 16.24 6.14 1.29
N SER A 144 16.96 5.24 1.96
CA SER A 144 18.29 4.77 1.52
C SER A 144 18.23 4.02 0.18
N PHE A 145 17.12 3.31 -0.08
CA PHE A 145 16.86 2.63 -1.34
C PHE A 145 16.59 3.65 -2.45
N ASP A 146 15.69 4.60 -2.20
CA ASP A 146 15.36 5.65 -3.16
C ASP A 146 16.59 6.50 -3.54
N GLU A 147 17.41 6.87 -2.54
CA GLU A 147 18.65 7.61 -2.77
C GLU A 147 19.67 6.83 -3.61
N ALA A 148 19.76 5.51 -3.41
CA ALA A 148 20.64 4.66 -4.20
C ALA A 148 20.12 4.52 -5.63
N ALA A 149 18.83 4.21 -5.82
CA ALA A 149 18.22 4.08 -7.14
C ALA A 149 18.31 5.37 -7.96
N GLY A 150 18.08 6.54 -7.35
CA GLY A 150 18.14 7.84 -8.01
C GLY A 150 19.54 8.29 -8.44
N LYS A 151 20.61 7.65 -7.95
CA LYS A 151 22.00 7.93 -8.35
C LYS A 151 22.48 7.07 -9.52
N LEU A 152 21.74 6.00 -9.85
CA LEU A 152 22.11 5.06 -10.89
C LEU A 152 21.63 5.54 -12.26
N LYS A 153 22.36 5.12 -13.30
CA LYS A 153 21.88 5.10 -14.68
C LYS A 153 21.35 3.71 -15.04
N PRO A 154 20.44 3.58 -16.01
CA PRO A 154 20.01 2.28 -16.53
C PRO A 154 21.19 1.36 -16.84
N GLY A 155 21.15 0.14 -16.30
CA GLY A 155 22.20 -0.88 -16.37
C GLY A 155 23.21 -0.84 -15.22
N GLU A 156 23.34 0.27 -14.49
CA GLU A 156 24.31 0.40 -13.39
C GLU A 156 23.85 -0.35 -12.13
N ILE A 157 24.84 -0.82 -11.36
CA ILE A 157 24.65 -1.44 -10.05
C ILE A 157 25.07 -0.48 -8.93
N SER A 158 24.36 -0.50 -7.81
CA SER A 158 24.71 0.29 -6.64
C SER A 158 25.90 -0.29 -5.87
N GLY A 159 26.41 0.49 -4.92
CA GLY A 159 27.14 -0.06 -3.79
C GLY A 159 26.21 -0.78 -2.80
N LYS A 160 26.75 -1.10 -1.62
CA LYS A 160 25.99 -1.67 -0.50
C LYS A 160 25.01 -0.63 0.06
N VAL A 161 23.72 -0.95 0.04
CA VAL A 161 22.63 -0.10 0.55
C VAL A 161 22.08 -0.75 1.82
N LYS A 162 22.18 -0.06 2.96
CA LYS A 162 21.64 -0.56 4.23
C LYS A 162 20.21 -0.06 4.43
N THR A 163 19.31 -0.96 4.82
CA THR A 163 17.93 -0.64 5.22
C THR A 163 17.60 -1.36 6.52
N ARG A 164 16.37 -1.21 7.04
CA ARG A 164 15.89 -2.00 8.18
C ARG A 164 15.84 -3.52 7.94
N PHE A 165 15.75 -3.96 6.69
CA PHE A 165 15.62 -5.38 6.34
C PHE A 165 16.98 -6.09 6.24
N GLY A 166 18.04 -5.34 5.97
CA GLY A 166 19.35 -5.89 5.67
C GLY A 166 20.10 -5.00 4.69
N PHE A 167 21.07 -5.60 4.02
CA PHE A 167 21.84 -4.95 2.98
C PHE A 167 21.34 -5.35 1.59
N HIS A 168 21.37 -4.38 0.69
CA HIS A 168 20.91 -4.54 -0.68
C HIS A 168 22.00 -4.13 -1.65
N VAL A 169 21.98 -4.74 -2.83
CA VAL A 169 22.57 -4.18 -4.04
C VAL A 169 21.46 -4.05 -5.07
N LEU A 170 21.41 -2.91 -5.74
CA LEU A 170 20.38 -2.57 -6.71
C LEU A 170 20.99 -2.58 -8.10
N GLN A 171 20.19 -2.94 -9.11
CA GLN A 171 20.44 -2.63 -10.50
C GLN A 171 19.28 -1.80 -11.03
N LEU A 172 19.58 -0.65 -11.65
CA LEU A 172 18.54 0.16 -12.27
C LEU A 172 18.25 -0.36 -13.68
N VAL A 173 17.00 -0.71 -13.96
CA VAL A 173 16.56 -1.13 -15.30
C VAL A 173 16.09 0.09 -16.09
N LYS A 174 15.18 0.89 -15.50
CA LYS A 174 14.59 2.06 -16.16
C LYS A 174 14.04 3.05 -15.15
N THR A 175 13.93 4.31 -15.53
CA THR A 175 13.24 5.34 -14.75
C THR A 175 11.96 5.79 -15.44
N LYS A 176 10.97 6.22 -14.65
CA LYS A 176 9.83 7.02 -15.08
C LYS A 176 9.88 8.35 -14.34
N PRO A 177 9.82 9.49 -15.04
CA PRO A 177 9.84 10.79 -14.40
C PRO A 177 8.58 11.01 -13.57
N SER A 178 8.67 11.94 -12.62
CA SER A 178 7.50 12.47 -11.94
C SER A 178 6.53 13.07 -12.97
N GLU A 179 5.24 12.76 -12.84
CA GLU A 179 4.20 13.25 -13.72
C GLU A 179 2.93 13.57 -12.95
N THR A 180 2.08 14.44 -13.50
CA THR A 180 0.71 14.56 -13.00
C THR A 180 -0.17 13.57 -13.76
N ALA A 181 -0.84 12.68 -13.04
CA ALA A 181 -1.75 11.69 -13.61
C ALA A 181 -2.78 12.39 -14.52
N PRO A 182 -2.98 11.95 -15.78
CA PRO A 182 -3.90 12.60 -16.70
C PRO A 182 -5.33 12.68 -16.17
N PHE A 183 -6.06 13.72 -16.56
CA PHE A 183 -7.45 13.93 -16.16
C PHE A 183 -8.33 12.70 -16.45
N ASP A 184 -8.21 12.12 -17.65
CA ASP A 184 -9.06 10.99 -18.06
C ASP A 184 -8.87 9.76 -17.18
N GLU A 185 -7.65 9.55 -16.66
CA GLU A 185 -7.38 8.47 -15.72
C GLU A 185 -7.99 8.77 -14.34
N MET A 186 -7.91 10.02 -13.89
CA MET A 186 -8.44 10.41 -12.58
C MET A 186 -9.95 10.63 -12.55
N LYS A 187 -10.58 10.92 -13.70
CA LYS A 187 -11.99 11.28 -13.83
C LYS A 187 -12.93 10.30 -13.13
N PRO A 188 -12.87 8.96 -13.33
CA PRO A 188 -13.79 8.04 -12.67
C PRO A 188 -13.65 8.05 -11.14
N GLY A 189 -12.41 8.17 -10.65
CA GLY A 189 -12.11 8.22 -9.22
C GLY A 189 -12.62 9.50 -8.58
N ILE A 190 -12.39 10.65 -9.23
CA ILE A 190 -12.87 11.96 -8.76
C ILE A 190 -14.40 11.99 -8.80
N GLN A 191 -15.03 11.53 -9.89
CA GLN A 191 -16.50 11.49 -10.00
C GLN A 191 -17.12 10.65 -8.88
N LYS A 192 -16.56 9.47 -8.60
CA LYS A 192 -16.99 8.65 -7.47
C LYS A 192 -16.79 9.36 -6.12
N HIS A 193 -15.65 10.01 -5.92
CA HIS A 193 -15.38 10.75 -4.69
C HIS A 193 -16.39 11.88 -4.47
N LEU A 194 -16.61 12.73 -5.49
CA LEU A 194 -17.58 13.83 -5.44
C LEU A 194 -19.01 13.33 -5.23
N PHE A 195 -19.39 12.23 -5.88
CA PHE A 195 -20.69 11.59 -5.66
C PHE A 195 -20.86 11.15 -4.22
N LEU A 196 -19.86 10.49 -3.62
CA LEU A 196 -19.93 10.02 -2.24
C LEU A 196 -19.98 11.18 -1.24
N GLU A 197 -19.24 12.26 -1.49
CA GLU A 197 -19.28 13.48 -0.67
C GLU A 197 -20.66 14.15 -0.73
N GLU A 198 -21.24 14.33 -1.92
CA GLU A 198 -22.57 14.91 -2.06
C GLU A 198 -23.65 13.97 -1.49
N ALA A 199 -23.54 12.66 -1.69
CA ALA A 199 -24.47 11.69 -1.12
C ALA A 199 -24.46 11.75 0.40
N LYS A 200 -23.27 11.81 1.02
CA LYS A 200 -23.14 11.97 2.47
C LYS A 200 -23.83 13.25 2.95
N LYS A 201 -23.64 14.37 2.25
CA LYS A 201 -24.29 15.64 2.56
C LYS A 201 -25.82 15.55 2.47
N GLN A 202 -26.35 14.98 1.38
CA GLN A 202 -27.80 14.79 1.19
C GLN A 202 -28.41 13.87 2.26
N VAL A 203 -27.73 12.78 2.63
CA VAL A 203 -28.16 11.92 3.76
C VAL A 203 -28.21 12.72 5.05
N SER A 204 -27.15 13.46 5.37
CA SER A 204 -27.10 14.26 6.59
C SER A 204 -28.25 15.29 6.62
N SER A 205 -28.49 16.01 5.52
CA SER A 205 -29.60 16.95 5.42
C SER A 205 -30.97 16.28 5.61
N TYR A 206 -31.20 15.12 4.97
CA TYR A 206 -32.45 14.38 5.09
C TYR A 206 -32.70 13.87 6.52
N VAL A 207 -31.67 13.36 7.19
CA VAL A 207 -31.77 12.92 8.59
C VAL A 207 -32.09 14.10 9.52
N GLU A 208 -31.48 15.26 9.30
CA GLU A 208 -31.78 16.46 10.08
C GLU A 208 -33.20 16.99 9.85
N GLU A 209 -33.73 16.85 8.64
CA GLU A 209 -35.14 17.17 8.34
C GLU A 209 -36.09 16.21 9.06
N LEU A 210 -35.85 14.91 8.97
CA LEU A 210 -36.64 13.89 9.69
C LEU A 210 -36.63 14.11 11.20
N LYS A 211 -35.51 14.53 11.78
CA LYS A 211 -35.42 14.84 13.22
C LYS A 211 -36.28 16.03 13.63
N LYS A 212 -36.47 17.02 12.75
CA LYS A 212 -37.32 18.19 13.03
C LYS A 212 -38.81 17.84 12.99
N GLU A 213 -39.19 16.94 12.10
CA GLU A 213 -40.58 16.48 11.97
C GLU A 213 -40.94 15.41 13.02
N ALA A 214 -39.96 14.62 13.47
CA ALA A 214 -40.18 13.58 14.44
C ALA A 214 -40.45 14.16 15.84
N LYS A 215 -41.44 13.58 16.53
CA LYS A 215 -41.63 13.81 17.96
C LYS A 215 -40.55 13.06 18.75
N ILE A 216 -39.48 13.76 19.11
CA ILE A 216 -38.34 13.21 19.88
C ILE A 216 -38.44 13.69 21.33
N GLU A 217 -38.62 12.76 22.26
CA GLU A 217 -38.54 13.02 23.71
C GLU A 217 -37.24 12.41 24.25
N THR A 218 -36.39 13.22 24.86
CA THR A 218 -35.14 12.77 25.49
C THR A 218 -35.33 12.69 27.00
N PHE A 219 -35.21 11.49 27.57
CA PHE A 219 -35.23 11.28 29.02
C PHE A 219 -33.79 11.17 29.52
N PHE A 220 -33.42 12.01 30.49
CA PHE A 220 -32.11 12.00 31.15
C PHE A 220 -32.19 11.30 32.50
#